data_AF-A0A660N3D5-F1
#
_entry.id   AF-A0A660N3D5-F1
#
_cell.length_a   1.000
_cell.length_b   1.000
_cell.length_c   1.000
_cell.angle_alpha   90.00
_cell.angle_beta   90.00
_cell.angle_gamma   90.00
#
_symmetry.space_group_name_H-M   'P 1'
#
loop_
_entity.id
_entity.type
_entity.pdbx_description
1 polymer ?
#
loop_
_entity_poly.entity_id
_entity_poly.type
_entity_poly.pdbx_seq_one_letter_code
_entity_poly.pdbx_strand_id
1 'polypeptide(L)'
;MPATYLYHPLHLLKPIGKNIWIADGGEIRMTFPLGIKIPFSTRMTIVRLSDGGLWCHSPIAPTPKLLAQTNALGEVRHLVSPNKIHYA
;
A
#
# COMPACT_ATOMS: atom_id res chain seq x y z
N MET A 1 3.79 -22.80 8.75
CA MET A 1 4.12 -21.80 7.71
C MET A 1 5.14 -20.85 8.33
N PRO A 2 6.32 -20.62 7.74
CA PRO A 2 7.24 -19.62 8.27
C PRO A 2 6.55 -18.25 8.29
N ALA A 3 6.90 -17.41 9.26
CA ALA A 3 6.37 -16.07 9.39
C ALA A 3 6.70 -15.24 8.14
N THR A 4 5.72 -14.47 7.63
CA THR A 4 5.95 -13.56 6.51
C THR A 4 6.96 -12.49 6.93
N TYR A 5 8.02 -12.32 6.14
CA TYR A 5 8.99 -11.27 6.39
C TYR A 5 8.36 -9.90 6.10
N LEU A 6 8.41 -8.98 7.07
CA LEU A 6 7.84 -7.64 6.96
C LEU A 6 8.94 -6.59 6.75
N TYR A 7 8.68 -5.66 5.83
CA TYR A 7 9.63 -4.61 5.45
C TYR A 7 9.46 -3.37 6.33
N HIS A 8 10.02 -3.41 7.53
CA HIS A 8 9.97 -2.28 8.46
C HIS A 8 10.71 -1.03 7.93
N PRO A 9 10.34 0.18 8.37
CA PRO A 9 9.14 0.47 9.17
C PRO A 9 7.84 0.35 8.34
N LEU A 10 6.76 -0.08 9.00
CA LEU A 10 5.43 -0.21 8.38
C LEU A 10 4.66 1.11 8.45
N HIS A 11 3.74 1.31 7.50
CA HIS A 11 2.84 2.47 7.42
C HIS A 11 3.58 3.84 7.43
N LEU A 12 4.80 3.84 6.91
CA LEU A 12 5.61 5.04 6.69
C LEU A 12 5.92 5.19 5.20
N LEU A 13 5.76 6.42 4.68
CA LEU A 13 6.16 6.73 3.32
C LEU A 13 7.68 6.77 3.23
N LYS A 14 8.24 5.93 2.36
CA LYS A 14 9.67 5.84 2.05
C LYS A 14 9.88 6.38 0.63
N PRO A 15 10.64 7.48 0.46
CA PRO A 15 10.91 8.00 -0.88
C PRO A 15 11.80 7.02 -1.63
N ILE A 16 11.45 6.73 -2.88
CA ILE A 16 12.25 5.90 -3.79
C ILE A 16 12.63 6.63 -5.09
N GLY A 17 12.13 7.87 -5.24
CA GLY A 17 12.43 8.75 -6.37
C GLY A 17 11.76 10.10 -6.18
N LYS A 18 12.01 11.02 -7.11
CA LYS A 18 11.32 12.32 -7.11
C LYS A 18 9.82 12.09 -7.28
N ASN A 19 9.03 12.57 -6.31
CA ASN A 19 7.57 12.43 -6.31
C ASN A 19 7.06 10.97 -6.27
N ILE A 20 7.88 10.00 -5.84
CA ILE A 20 7.51 8.58 -5.77
C ILE A 20 7.86 8.03 -4.39
N TRP A 21 6.87 7.43 -3.72
CA TRP A 21 7.00 6.82 -2.42
C TRP A 21 6.39 5.42 -2.39
N ILE A 22 6.90 4.58 -1.50
CA ILE A 22 6.26 3.33 -1.12
C ILE A 22 5.88 3.37 0.36
N ALA A 23 4.88 2.59 0.77
CA ALA A 23 4.70 2.22 2.17
C ALA A 23 4.44 0.73 2.27
N ASP A 24 5.10 0.10 3.23
CA ASP A 24 4.92 -1.30 3.58
C ASP A 24 3.81 -1.44 4.62
N GLY A 25 2.89 -2.37 4.40
CA GLY A 25 1.84 -2.73 5.35
C GLY A 25 2.15 -4.05 6.05
N GLY A 26 1.20 -4.48 6.89
CA GLY A 26 1.28 -5.77 7.58
C GLY A 26 1.06 -6.97 6.65
N GLU A 27 0.97 -8.14 7.29
CA GLU A 27 0.54 -9.38 6.65
C GLU A 27 -0.98 -9.36 6.43
N ILE A 28 -1.41 -9.76 5.23
CA ILE A 28 -2.78 -10.18 4.94
C ILE A 28 -2.81 -11.68 4.67
N ARG A 29 -3.98 -12.30 4.80
CA ARG A 29 -4.19 -13.72 4.47
C ARG A 29 -5.21 -13.85 3.35
N MET A 30 -4.72 -13.99 2.13
CA MET A 30 -5.57 -14.13 0.95
C MET A 30 -6.11 -15.56 0.88
N THR A 31 -7.41 -15.68 0.59
CA THR A 31 -8.09 -16.98 0.47
C THR A 31 -8.01 -17.47 -0.96
N PHE A 32 -7.44 -18.66 -1.15
CA PHE A 32 -7.34 -19.39 -2.41
C PHE A 32 -8.40 -20.51 -2.48
N PRO A 33 -8.61 -21.15 -3.66
CA PRO A 33 -9.51 -22.27 -3.79
C PRO A 33 -9.31 -23.33 -2.69
N LEU A 34 -10.39 -24.01 -2.31
CA LEU A 34 -10.42 -24.99 -1.21
C LEU A 34 -10.17 -24.37 0.19
N GLY A 35 -10.33 -23.06 0.35
CA GLY A 35 -10.24 -22.38 1.66
C GLY A 35 -8.82 -22.21 2.19
N ILE A 36 -7.80 -22.43 1.35
CA ILE A 36 -6.40 -22.29 1.71
C ILE A 36 -6.09 -20.79 1.92
N LYS A 37 -5.56 -20.44 3.10
CA LYS A 37 -5.15 -19.06 3.41
C LYS A 37 -3.64 -18.93 3.29
N ILE A 38 -3.18 -18.13 2.34
CA ILE A 38 -1.75 -17.88 2.10
C ILE A 38 -1.41 -16.47 2.63
N PRO A 39 -0.37 -16.32 3.46
CA PRO A 39 0.02 -15.03 4.00
C PRO A 39 0.89 -14.23 3.01
N PHE A 40 0.68 -12.91 2.95
CA PHE A 40 1.44 -11.99 2.11
C PHE A 40 1.71 -10.68 2.84
N SER A 41 2.91 -10.14 2.69
CA SER A 41 3.19 -8.74 3.05
C SER A 41 2.55 -7.81 2.02
N THR A 42 2.06 -6.67 2.45
CA THR A 42 1.45 -5.66 1.55
C THR A 42 2.38 -4.48 1.32
N ARG A 43 2.28 -3.85 0.15
CA ARG A 43 2.98 -2.60 -0.18
C ARG A 43 2.11 -1.76 -1.11
N MET A 44 2.04 -0.48 -0.84
CA MET A 44 1.43 0.51 -1.74
C MET A 44 2.51 1.40 -2.36
N THR A 45 2.17 2.02 -3.49
CA THR A 45 2.96 3.07 -4.14
C THR A 45 2.14 4.34 -4.25
N ILE A 46 2.74 5.49 -3.92
CA ILE A 46 2.17 6.81 -4.15
C ILE A 46 3.05 7.55 -5.15
N VAL A 47 2.42 8.12 -6.17
CA VAL A 47 3.06 9.04 -7.12
C VAL A 47 2.33 10.37 -7.07
N ARG A 48 3.07 11.46 -6.87
CA ARG A 48 2.52 12.82 -7.01
C ARG A 48 2.62 13.26 -8.47
N LEU A 49 1.48 13.59 -9.05
CA LEU A 49 1.33 14.00 -10.44
C LEU A 49 1.67 15.49 -10.62
N SER A 50 1.78 15.94 -11.88
CA SER A 50 2.13 17.32 -12.22
C SER A 50 1.09 18.34 -11.76
N ASP A 51 -0.18 17.94 -11.62
CA ASP A 51 -1.27 18.78 -11.10
C ASP A 51 -1.28 18.84 -9.55
N GLY A 52 -0.34 18.18 -8.89
CA GLY A 52 -0.24 18.10 -7.44
C GLY A 52 -1.11 17.02 -6.80
N GLY A 53 -1.98 16.35 -7.56
CA GLY A 53 -2.78 15.22 -7.11
C GLY A 53 -1.95 13.94 -6.96
N LEU A 54 -2.50 12.96 -6.25
CA LEU A 54 -1.84 11.68 -6.00
C LEU A 54 -2.52 10.53 -6.77
N TRP A 55 -1.67 9.70 -7.37
CA TRP A 55 -2.00 8.35 -7.82
C TRP A 55 -1.53 7.36 -6.76
N CYS A 56 -2.49 6.65 -6.14
CA CYS A 56 -2.25 5.65 -5.11
C CYS A 56 -2.53 4.26 -5.69
N HIS A 57 -1.49 3.45 -5.81
CA HIS A 57 -1.57 2.10 -6.35
C HIS A 57 -1.38 1.05 -5.26
N SER A 58 -2.21 0.00 -5.28
CA SER A 58 -2.17 -1.09 -4.30
C SER A 58 -2.29 -0.62 -2.85
N PRO A 59 -3.33 0.17 -2.51
CA PRO A 59 -3.48 0.75 -1.18
C PRO A 59 -3.45 -0.32 -0.09
N ILE A 60 -2.67 -0.07 0.96
CA ILE A 60 -2.62 -0.92 2.16
C ILE A 60 -3.62 -0.44 3.21
N ALA A 61 -3.80 -1.22 4.27
CA ALA A 61 -4.69 -0.88 5.38
C ALA A 61 -4.40 0.56 5.91
N PRO A 62 -5.42 1.42 5.98
CA PRO A 62 -5.24 2.80 6.41
C PRO A 62 -4.90 2.85 7.89
N THR A 63 -3.92 3.67 8.25
CA THR A 63 -3.64 4.05 9.64
C THR A 63 -3.67 5.57 9.73
N PRO A 64 -4.01 6.15 10.90
CA PRO A 64 -4.02 7.61 11.06
C PRO A 64 -2.70 8.26 10.63
N LYS A 65 -1.57 7.61 10.95
CA LYS A 65 -0.23 8.08 10.56
C LYS A 65 -0.01 8.04 9.05
N LEU A 66 -0.42 6.96 8.38
CA LEU A 66 -0.27 6.83 6.93
C LEU A 66 -1.15 7.82 6.17
N LEU A 67 -2.39 8.00 6.64
CA LEU A 67 -3.33 8.96 6.07
C LEU A 67 -2.82 10.40 6.23
N ALA A 68 -2.30 10.76 7.41
CA ALA A 68 -1.73 12.08 7.63
C ALA A 68 -0.53 12.38 6.70
N GLN A 69 0.38 11.41 6.54
CA GLN A 69 1.51 11.53 5.60
C GLN A 69 1.02 11.66 4.15
N THR A 70 0.01 10.88 3.76
CA THR A 70 -0.57 10.91 2.41
C THR A 70 -1.23 12.26 2.12
N ASN A 71 -2.06 12.75 3.05
CA ASN A 71 -2.73 14.04 2.93
C ASN A 71 -1.73 15.21 2.88
N ALA A 72 -0.58 15.10 3.55
CA ALA A 72 0.49 16.09 3.47
C ALA A 72 1.18 16.15 2.09
N LEU A 73 1.09 15.09 1.27
CA LEU A 73 1.60 15.09 -0.11
C LEU A 73 0.62 15.70 -1.11
N GLY A 74 -0.68 15.55 -0.88
CA GLY A 74 -1.75 16.04 -1.75
C GLY A 74 -3.04 15.22 -1.67
N GLU A 75 -4.02 15.61 -2.48
CA GLU A 75 -5.30 14.90 -2.62
C GLU A 75 -5.13 13.61 -3.44
N VAL A 76 -5.65 12.49 -2.96
CA VAL A 76 -5.70 11.24 -3.74
C VAL A 76 -6.76 11.36 -4.83
N ARG A 77 -6.33 11.48 -6.08
CA ARG A 77 -7.21 11.61 -7.27
C ARG A 77 -7.47 10.30 -7.97
N HIS A 78 -6.54 9.36 -7.84
CA HIS A 78 -6.66 8.04 -8.45
C HIS A 78 -6.30 6.97 -7.43
N LEU A 79 -7.24 6.08 -7.16
CA LEU A 79 -7.03 4.89 -6.33
C LEU A 79 -7.07 3.66 -7.25
N VAL A 80 -5.92 3.01 -7.43
CA VAL A 80 -5.74 1.98 -8.45
C VAL A 80 -5.39 0.65 -7.81
N SER A 81 -6.22 -0.35 -8.11
CA SER A 81 -5.98 -1.72 -7.72
C SER A 81 -4.85 -2.35 -8.55
N PRO A 82 -3.95 -3.17 -7.98
CA PRO A 82 -2.87 -3.84 -8.71
C PRO A 82 -3.36 -4.99 -9.58
N ASN A 83 -4.53 -5.55 -9.25
CA ASN A 83 -5.13 -6.68 -9.95
C ASN A 83 -6.60 -6.84 -9.54
N LYS A 84 -7.28 -7.86 -10.07
CA LYS A 84 -8.68 -8.13 -9.73
C LYS A 84 -8.87 -8.79 -8.37
N ILE A 85 -7.84 -9.29 -7.70
CA ILE A 85 -7.91 -10.04 -6.43
C ILE A 85 -7.66 -9.16 -5.19
N HIS A 86 -7.52 -7.86 -5.37
CA HIS A 86 -7.24 -6.88 -4.33
C HIS A 86 -8.54 -6.34 -3.69
N TYR A 87 -9.37 -7.26 -3.18
CA TYR A 87 -10.66 -6.97 -2.52
C TYR A 87 -10.83 -7.68 -1.17
N ALA A 88 -9.78 -8.32 -0.65
CA ALA A 88 -9.85 -9.17 0.53
C ALA A 88 -9.24 -8.49 1.77
#